data_AF-M3HXI4-F1
#
_entry.id   AF-M3HXI4-F1
#
_cell.length_a   1.000
_cell.length_b   1.000
_cell.length_c   1.000
_cell.angle_alpha   90.00
_cell.angle_beta   90.00
_cell.angle_gamma   90.00
#
_symmetry.space_group_name_H-M   'P 1'
#
loop_
_entity.id
_entity.type
_entity.pdbx_description
1 polymer ?
#
loop_
_entity_poly.entity_id
_entity_poly.type
_entity_poly.pdbx_seq_one_letter_code
_entity_poly.pdbx_strand_id
1 'polypeptide(L)' 'MESLVIPAGEYAIFHYKGLNTDVRIFEYIHGEWLPDSMYALDHRPHFEVLGDKYRNGDPNSEENIYIPIRPKK' A
#
# COMPACT_ATOMS: atom_id res chain seq x y z
N MET A 1 1.16 21.48 15.26
CA MET A 1 1.28 20.01 15.10
C MET A 1 -0.09 19.53 14.69
N GLU A 2 -0.23 18.95 13.50
CA GLU A 2 -1.50 18.43 12.99
C GLU A 2 -1.50 16.91 13.10
N SER A 3 -2.62 16.32 13.52
CA SER A 3 -2.78 14.88 13.66
C SER A 3 -3.59 14.33 12.48
N LEU A 4 -3.04 13.34 11.79
CA LEU A 4 -3.79 12.54 10.82
C LEU A 4 -4.37 11.32 11.55
N VAL A 5 -5.69 11.17 11.53
CA VAL A 5 -6.36 9.98 12.04
C VAL A 5 -6.65 9.05 10.87
N ILE A 6 -6.10 7.84 10.92
CA ILE A 6 -6.39 6.80 9.92
C ILE A 6 -7.65 6.06 10.38
N PRO A 7 -8.75 6.14 9.61
CA PRO A 7 -9.99 5.46 9.97
C PRO A 7 -9.85 3.94 9.88
N ALA A 8 -10.47 3.22 10.83
CA ALA A 8 -10.52 1.76 10.79
C ALA A 8 -11.30 1.27 9.56
N GLY A 9 -10.91 0.10 9.05
CA GLY A 9 -11.57 -0.56 7.94
C GLY A 9 -10.66 -1.61 7.30
N GLU A 10 -11.06 -2.15 6.16
CA GLU A 10 -10.32 -3.19 5.45
C GLU A 10 -9.18 -2.58 4.63
N TYR A 11 -8.03 -3.25 4.64
CA TYR A 11 -6.84 -2.87 3.89
C TYR A 11 -6.25 -4.10 3.22
N ALA A 12 -5.89 -3.98 1.94
CA ALA A 12 -5.00 -4.93 1.30
C ALA A 12 -3.56 -4.58 1.67
N ILE A 13 -2.81 -5.58 2.13
CA ILE A 13 -1.43 -5.43 2.58
C ILE A 13 -0.53 -6.04 1.52
N PHE A 14 0.36 -5.22 0.95
CA PHE A 14 1.36 -5.67 -0.01
C PHE A 14 2.73 -5.59 0.64
N HIS A 15 3.42 -6.73 0.71
CA HIS A 15 4.80 -6.80 1.17
C HIS A 15 5.72 -6.46 -0.01
N TYR A 16 6.18 -5.22 -0.07
CA TYR A 16 7.05 -4.75 -1.13
C TYR A 16 8.51 -4.87 -0.70
N LYS A 17 9.36 -5.34 -1.63
CA LYS A 17 10.81 -5.36 -1.47
C LYS A 17 11.44 -4.68 -2.68
N GLY A 18 12.16 -3.60 -2.44
CA GLY A 18 12.77 -2.83 -3.51
C GLY A 18 13.15 -1.41 -3.11
N LEU A 19 13.41 -0.58 -4.10
CA LEU A 19 13.71 0.83 -3.91
C LEU A 19 12.42 1.59 -3.60
N ASN A 20 12.45 2.49 -2.64
CA ASN A 20 11.33 3.38 -2.30
C ASN A 20 10.93 4.34 -3.43
N THR A 21 11.73 4.45 -4.49
CA THR A 21 11.43 5.26 -5.69
C THR A 21 10.78 4.45 -6.82
N ASP A 22 10.58 3.15 -6.62
CA ASP A 22 10.01 2.27 -7.63
C ASP A 22 8.49 2.32 -7.59
N VAL A 23 7.90 2.97 -8.58
CA VAL A 23 6.44 3.13 -8.68
C VAL A 23 5.72 1.91 -9.27
N ARG A 24 6.44 0.90 -9.75
CA ARG A 24 5.86 -0.25 -10.48
C ARG A 24 4.90 -1.07 -9.61
N ILE A 25 5.13 -1.11 -8.30
CA ILE A 25 4.22 -1.80 -7.37
C ILE A 25 2.83 -1.14 -7.35
N PHE A 26 2.77 0.20 -7.42
CA PHE A 26 1.49 0.91 -7.49
C PHE A 26 0.80 0.71 -8.83
N GLU A 27 1.56 0.68 -9.93
CA GLU A 27 1.01 0.35 -11.25
C GLU A 27 0.39 -1.05 -11.25
N TYR A 28 1.07 -2.04 -10.68
CA TYR A 28 0.54 -3.40 -10.51
C TYR A 28 -0.71 -3.42 -9.63
N ILE A 29 -0.69 -2.77 -8.47
CA ILE A 29 -1.82 -2.73 -7.53
C ILE A 29 -3.05 -2.13 -8.21
N HIS A 30 -2.93 -0.96 -8.84
CA HIS A 30 -4.06 -0.23 -9.39
C HIS A 30 -4.47 -0.70 -10.80
N GLY A 31 -3.53 -1.21 -11.59
CA GLY A 31 -3.72 -1.61 -12.98
C GLY A 31 -4.06 -3.08 -13.19
N GLU A 32 -3.60 -3.97 -12.31
CA GLU A 32 -3.79 -5.43 -12.45
C GLU A 32 -4.55 -6.00 -11.25
N TRP A 33 -3.99 -5.89 -10.04
CA TRP A 33 -4.54 -6.55 -8.87
C TRP A 33 -5.93 -6.04 -8.49
N LEU A 34 -6.12 -4.71 -8.45
CA LEU A 34 -7.39 -4.12 -8.01
C LEU A 34 -8.52 -4.39 -9.01
N PRO A 35 -8.36 -4.21 -10.34
CA PRO A 35 -9.35 -4.61 -11.34
C PRO A 35 -9.74 -6.10 -11.26
N ASP A 36 -8.79 -6.99 -11.07
CA ASP A 36 -9.01 -8.44 -11.06
C ASP A 36 -9.49 -8.99 -9.70
N SER A 37 -9.32 -8.24 -8.62
CA SER A 37 -9.79 -8.63 -7.29
C SER A 37 -11.31 -8.48 -7.13
N MET A 38 -11.87 -9.10 -6.09
CA MET A 38 -13.24 -8.87 -5.64
C MET A 38 -13.43 -7.53 -4.87
N TYR A 39 -12.41 -6.68 -4.83
CA TYR A 39 -12.40 -5.44 -4.06
C TYR A 39 -12.22 -4.22 -4.95
N ALA A 40 -12.78 -3.09 -4.52
CA ALA A 40 -12.63 -1.78 -5.12
C ALA A 40 -11.83 -0.88 -4.18
N LEU A 41 -11.23 0.18 -4.75
CA LEU A 41 -10.58 1.22 -3.95
C LEU A 41 -11.61 1.88 -3.03
N ASP A 42 -11.20 2.09 -1.79
CA ASP A 42 -11.97 2.84 -0.81
C ASP A 42 -11.39 4.25 -0.61
N HIS A 43 -12.25 5.22 -0.29
CA HIS A 43 -11.87 6.62 -0.18
C HIS A 43 -11.29 6.92 1.21
N ARG A 44 -10.12 6.33 1.49
CA ARG A 44 -9.37 6.49 2.74
C ARG A 44 -7.88 6.75 2.45
N PRO A 45 -7.11 7.22 3.44
CA PRO A 45 -5.66 7.40 3.29
C PRO A 45 -4.97 6.08 3.01
N HIS A 46 -4.06 6.10 2.04
CA HIS A 46 -3.06 5.05 1.84
C HIS A 46 -1.88 5.35 2.73
N PHE A 47 -1.22 4.32 3.25
CA PHE A 47 -0.05 4.51 4.08
C PHE A 47 0.92 3.34 3.94
N GLU A 48 2.18 3.63 4.21
CA GLU A 48 3.26 2.65 4.22
C GLU A 48 3.75 2.49 5.65
N VAL A 49 3.95 1.24 6.04
CA VAL A 49 4.63 0.93 7.30
C VAL A 49 6.04 0.48 6.94
N LEU A 50 6.99 1.34 7.28
CA LEU A 50 8.41 1.05 7.18
C LEU A 50 8.75 0.08 8.31
N GLY A 51 8.95 -1.20 7.97
CA GLY A 51 9.28 -2.23 8.95
C GLY A 51 10.71 -2.09 9.45
N ASP A 52 11.11 -2.99 10.38
CA ASP A 52 12.47 -3.02 10.95
C ASP A 52 13.58 -3.19 9.90
N LYS A 53 13.21 -3.71 8.72
CA LYS A 53 14.10 -3.96 7.58
C LYS A 53 14.10 -2.84 6.54
N TYR A 54 13.38 -1.74 6.79
CA TYR A 54 13.43 -0.58 5.91
C TYR A 54 14.83 0.02 5.87
N ARG A 55 15.35 0.25 4.67
CA ARG A 55 16.67 0.81 4.41
C ARG A 55 16.55 1.84 3.31
N ASN A 56 16.64 3.12 3.66
CA ASN A 56 16.52 4.22 2.71
C ASN A 56 17.55 4.07 1.56
N GLY A 57 17.07 4.02 0.32
CA GLY A 57 17.91 3.89 -0.88
C GLY A 57 18.51 2.50 -1.12
N ASP A 58 18.13 1.47 -0.35
CA ASP A 58 18.60 0.10 -0.56
C ASP A 58 17.58 -0.69 -1.38
N PRO A 59 17.98 -1.36 -2.49
CA PRO A 59 17.08 -2.20 -3.26
C PRO A 59 16.59 -3.45 -2.51
N ASN A 60 17.11 -3.74 -1.32
CA ASN A 60 16.61 -4.78 -0.43
C ASN A 60 15.71 -4.24 0.70
N SER A 61 15.37 -2.95 0.68
CA SER A 61 14.43 -2.39 1.64
C SER A 61 13.09 -3.12 1.55
N GLU A 62 12.51 -3.43 2.72
CA GLU A 62 11.20 -4.06 2.83
C GLU A 62 10.22 -3.09 3.49
N GLU A 63 9.05 -2.92 2.87
CA GLU A 63 7.97 -2.08 3.39
C GLU A 63 6.60 -2.72 3.14
N ASN A 64 5.63 -2.35 3.97
CA ASN A 64 4.27 -2.82 3.84
C ASN A 64 3.38 -1.69 3.35
N ILE A 65 2.78 -1.87 2.18
CA ILE A 65 1.88 -0.90 1.56
C ILE A 65 0.45 -1.27 1.95
N TYR A 66 -0.27 -0.34 2.57
CA TYR A 66 -1.66 -0.52 2.98
C TYR A 66 -2.58 0.26 2.04
N ILE A 67 -3.31 -0.49 1.22
CA ILE A 67 -4.27 0.06 0.25
C ILE A 67 -5.68 -0.12 0.83
N PRO A 68 -6.44 0.96 1.06
CA PRO A 68 -7.80 0.87 1.57
C PRO A 68 -8.71 0.25 0.52
N ILE A 69 -9.38 -0.83 0.91
CA ILE A 69 -10.26 -1.58 0.02
C ILE A 69 -11.65 -1.71 0.61
N ARG A 70 -12.62 -1.97 -0.28
CA ARG A 70 -14.00 -2.32 0.05
C ARG A 70 -14.49 -3.39 -0.94
N PRO A 71 -15.43 -4.27 -0.56
CA PRO A 71 -15.99 -5.25 -1.50
C PRO A 71 -16.61 -4.58 -2.74
N LYS A 72 -16.35 -5.13 -3.93
CA LYS A 72 -17.11 -4.80 -5.14
C LYS A 72 -18.52 -5.39 -4.95
N LYS A 73 -19.54 -4.53 -4.99
CA LYS A 73 -20.94 -4.95 -5.05
C LYS A 73 -21.32 -5.31 -6.48
#